data_AF-A0A7R9UFG2-F1
#
_entry.id   AF-A0A7R9UFG2-F1
#
_cell.length_a   1.000
_cell.length_b   1.000
_cell.length_c   1.000
_cell.angle_alpha   90.00
_cell.angle_beta   90.00
_cell.angle_gamma   90.00
#
_symmetry.space_group_name_H-M   'P 1'
#
loop_
_entity.id
_entity.type
_entity.pdbx_description
1 polymer ?
#
loop_
_entity_poly.entity_id
_entity_poly.type
_entity_poly.pdbx_seq_one_letter_code
_entity_poly.pdbx_strand_id
1 'polypeptide(L)'
;ESSPPKRHSSTHSSRRTPTTRFLRSPKTRPLHKMSMMMQPGIILLREGTDTSQGKAQIISNINACAAVAETIKTTLGPRGMDKLIFDGRKVTISNDGATIMRLLDVVHPAAKTLVDISMSQDAEVGDGTTSVVLIAASILDEMKSFVEDGLHPQIIIRGIRKAANLAVQRVKDLAVSMRGGDEARQLLVTCAGTALN
;
A
#
# COMPACT_ATOMS: atom_id res chain seq x y z
N GLU A 1 -59.20 -21.87 1.11
CA GLU A 1 -59.80 -23.02 0.38
C GLU A 1 -58.80 -23.44 -0.68
N SER A 2 -58.39 -24.68 -0.92
CA SER A 2 -58.81 -26.01 -0.48
C SER A 2 -57.69 -27.01 -0.88
N SER A 3 -57.25 -27.87 0.04
CA SER A 3 -56.61 -29.18 -0.28
C SER A 3 -57.71 -30.27 -0.36
N PRO A 4 -57.39 -31.57 -0.53
CA PRO A 4 -56.86 -32.34 -1.68
C PRO A 4 -57.89 -33.44 -2.12
N PRO A 5 -57.53 -34.58 -2.77
CA PRO A 5 -57.24 -35.78 -1.96
C PRO A 5 -56.20 -36.80 -2.51
N LYS A 6 -55.79 -37.69 -1.59
CA LYS A 6 -54.90 -38.87 -1.69
C LYS A 6 -55.56 -40.12 -2.30
N ARG A 7 -54.76 -41.14 -2.70
CA ARG A 7 -55.04 -42.61 -2.64
C ARG A 7 -53.69 -43.38 -2.72
N HIS A 8 -53.23 -44.10 -1.68
CA HIS A 8 -53.50 -45.50 -1.25
C HIS A 8 -53.06 -46.57 -2.30
N SER A 9 -52.01 -47.40 -2.13
CA SER A 9 -51.64 -48.46 -1.15
C SER A 9 -52.24 -49.87 -1.41
N SER A 10 -51.41 -50.87 -1.74
CA SER A 10 -51.60 -52.32 -1.49
C SER A 10 -50.30 -53.09 -1.86
N THR A 11 -49.49 -53.65 -0.96
CA THR A 11 -49.59 -54.89 -0.14
C THR A 11 -49.57 -56.24 -0.90
N HIS A 12 -48.52 -57.04 -0.67
CA HIS A 12 -48.53 -58.51 -0.49
C HIS A 12 -47.17 -58.93 0.16
N SER A 13 -47.12 -59.29 1.45
CA SER A 13 -47.26 -60.65 2.03
C SER A 13 -46.05 -61.57 1.72
N SER A 14 -45.04 -61.71 2.58
CA SER A 14 -44.91 -62.51 3.83
C SER A 14 -44.98 -64.05 3.69
N ARG A 15 -43.85 -64.72 3.97
CA ARG A 15 -43.67 -66.01 4.73
C ARG A 15 -42.17 -66.41 4.73
N ARG A 16 -41.43 -66.25 5.85
CA ARG A 16 -41.05 -67.26 6.90
C ARG A 16 -40.06 -68.36 6.41
N THR A 17 -38.74 -68.28 6.66
CA THR A 17 -37.88 -68.83 7.79
C THR A 17 -37.79 -70.36 7.87
N PRO A 18 -36.80 -70.99 8.57
CA PRO A 18 -35.36 -70.72 8.80
C PRO A 18 -34.47 -72.01 8.70
N THR A 19 -33.13 -71.91 8.72
CA THR A 19 -32.26 -73.02 9.22
C THR A 19 -30.84 -72.55 9.61
N THR A 20 -30.63 -72.51 10.94
CA THR A 20 -29.49 -73.07 11.70
C THR A 20 -28.03 -72.63 11.44
N ARG A 21 -27.62 -71.62 12.22
CA ARG A 21 -26.42 -71.53 13.09
C ARG A 21 -25.30 -72.58 12.90
N PHE A 22 -24.09 -72.10 12.58
CA PHE A 22 -22.85 -72.66 13.11
C PHE A 22 -21.89 -71.54 13.53
N LEU A 23 -21.50 -71.58 14.81
CA LEU A 23 -20.51 -70.70 15.42
C LEU A 23 -19.10 -71.04 14.92
N ARG A 24 -18.30 -70.01 14.60
CA ARG A 24 -16.85 -70.00 14.80
C ARG A 24 -16.29 -68.57 14.70
N SER A 25 -15.99 -67.97 15.84
CA SER A 25 -14.77 -67.17 15.99
C SER A 25 -13.60 -68.15 16.20
N PRO A 26 -12.30 -67.79 16.09
CA PRO A 26 -11.71 -66.45 16.20
C PRO A 26 -10.56 -66.14 15.22
N LYS A 27 -10.15 -64.87 15.13
CA LYS A 27 -8.75 -64.40 15.25
C LYS A 27 -8.71 -62.89 15.00
N THR A 28 -8.55 -62.16 16.09
CA THR A 28 -8.14 -60.75 16.11
C THR A 28 -6.79 -60.62 15.40
N ARG A 29 -6.78 -59.96 14.23
CA ARG A 29 -5.54 -59.42 13.68
C ARG A 29 -5.18 -58.19 14.52
N PRO A 30 -3.95 -58.05 15.04
CA PRO A 30 -3.55 -56.79 15.60
C PRO A 30 -3.40 -55.82 14.42
N LEU A 31 -4.36 -54.90 14.28
CA LEU A 31 -4.15 -53.72 13.46
C LEU A 31 -2.95 -53.01 14.08
N HIS A 32 -1.82 -53.10 13.37
CA HIS A 32 -0.63 -52.33 13.65
C HIS A 32 -1.07 -50.89 13.88
N LYS A 33 -0.67 -50.30 15.01
CA LYS A 33 -0.70 -48.86 15.22
C LYS A 33 0.00 -48.24 14.01
N MET A 34 -0.79 -47.71 13.07
CA MET A 34 -0.28 -46.80 12.07
C MET A 34 0.31 -45.65 12.88
N SER A 35 1.64 -45.59 12.89
CA SER A 35 2.36 -44.38 13.21
C SER A 35 1.66 -43.26 12.46
N MET A 36 1.00 -42.37 13.18
CA MET A 36 0.57 -41.10 12.61
C MET A 36 1.88 -40.45 12.16
N MET A 37 2.19 -40.58 10.88
CA MET A 37 3.18 -39.77 10.21
C MET A 37 2.73 -38.33 10.44
N MET A 38 3.31 -37.71 11.46
CA MET A 38 3.36 -36.25 11.61
C MET A 38 3.97 -35.77 10.30
N GLN A 39 3.12 -35.40 9.35
CA GLN A 39 3.55 -34.63 8.20
C GLN A 39 4.11 -33.34 8.80
N PRO A 40 5.42 -33.06 8.67
CA PRO A 40 5.96 -31.81 9.18
C PRO A 40 5.16 -30.69 8.51
N GLY A 41 4.52 -29.85 9.34
CA GLY A 41 3.76 -28.71 8.83
C GLY A 41 4.68 -27.87 7.97
N ILE A 42 4.29 -27.62 6.72
CA ILE A 42 5.03 -26.73 5.84
C ILE A 42 4.83 -25.32 6.39
N ILE A 43 5.82 -24.85 7.16
CA ILE A 43 5.88 -23.47 7.63
C ILE A 43 6.28 -22.62 6.42
N LEU A 44 5.29 -21.97 5.78
CA LEU A 44 5.51 -21.16 4.59
C LEU A 44 6.28 -19.86 4.90
N LEU A 45 6.09 -19.32 6.10
CA LEU A 45 6.72 -18.10 6.60
C LEU A 45 7.18 -18.32 8.04
N ARG A 46 8.35 -17.77 8.40
CA ARG A 46 8.86 -17.85 9.78
C ARG A 46 7.90 -17.16 10.75
N GLU A 47 7.83 -17.65 11.98
CA GLU A 47 7.10 -16.97 13.06
C GLU A 47 7.58 -15.53 13.20
N GLY A 48 6.64 -14.58 13.28
CA GLY A 48 6.93 -13.14 13.29
C GLY A 48 6.97 -12.46 11.91
N THR A 49 6.77 -13.19 10.81
CA THR A 49 6.65 -12.57 9.48
C THR A 49 5.29 -11.88 9.33
N ASP A 50 5.29 -10.62 8.87
CA ASP A 50 4.06 -9.90 8.54
C ASP A 50 3.32 -10.64 7.41
N THR A 51 2.02 -10.86 7.63
CA THR A 51 1.11 -11.57 6.70
C THR A 51 0.08 -10.63 6.08
N SER A 52 0.25 -9.32 6.27
CA SER A 52 -0.57 -8.28 5.65
C SER A 52 -0.59 -8.45 4.13
N GLN A 53 -1.80 -8.64 3.58
CA GLN A 53 -2.02 -8.92 2.17
C GLN A 53 -3.20 -8.09 1.65
N GLY A 54 -3.23 -7.85 0.33
CA GLY A 54 -4.32 -7.16 -0.35
C GLY A 54 -4.56 -5.74 0.17
N LYS A 55 -5.83 -5.42 0.47
CA LYS A 55 -6.28 -4.06 0.84
C LYS A 55 -5.57 -3.52 2.09
N ALA A 56 -5.38 -4.36 3.12
CA ALA A 56 -4.73 -3.95 4.36
C ALA A 56 -3.27 -3.52 4.13
N GLN A 57 -2.55 -4.23 3.25
CA GLN A 57 -1.17 -3.86 2.89
C GLN A 57 -1.11 -2.51 2.17
N ILE A 58 -2.06 -2.25 1.25
CA ILE A 58 -2.11 -0.98 0.52
C ILE A 58 -2.36 0.18 1.49
N ILE A 59 -3.30 0.02 2.42
CA ILE A 59 -3.60 1.04 3.44
C ILE A 59 -2.39 1.27 4.35
N SER A 60 -1.71 0.21 4.77
CA SER A 60 -0.47 0.31 5.56
C SER A 60 0.60 1.13 4.83
N ASN A 61 0.81 0.85 3.55
CA ASN A 61 1.75 1.60 2.70
C ASN A 61 1.39 3.09 2.63
N ILE A 62 0.11 3.43 2.44
CA ILE A 62 -0.36 4.82 2.37
C ILE A 62 -0.12 5.53 3.71
N ASN A 63 -0.48 4.90 4.82
CA ASN A 63 -0.31 5.48 6.15
C ASN A 63 1.17 5.75 6.48
N ALA A 64 2.07 4.84 6.07
CA ALA A 64 3.51 5.04 6.24
C ALA A 64 4.02 6.26 5.45
N CYS A 65 3.55 6.44 4.22
CA CYS A 65 3.86 7.62 3.40
C CYS A 65 3.32 8.91 4.03
N ALA A 66 2.08 8.89 4.52
CA ALA A 66 1.45 10.04 5.17
C ALA A 66 2.20 10.47 6.45
N ALA A 67 2.68 9.52 7.25
CA ALA A 67 3.46 9.81 8.46
C ALA A 67 4.78 10.54 8.16
N VAL A 68 5.49 10.11 7.11
CA VAL A 68 6.72 10.80 6.67
C VAL A 68 6.42 12.19 6.13
N ALA A 69 5.34 12.34 5.34
CA ALA A 69 4.93 13.63 4.82
C ALA A 69 4.60 14.64 5.93
N GLU A 70 3.90 14.22 6.99
CA GLU A 70 3.56 15.11 8.11
C GLU A 70 4.82 15.62 8.84
N THR A 71 5.89 14.81 8.89
CA THR A 71 7.15 15.19 9.52
C THR A 71 7.80 16.38 8.83
N ILE A 72 7.75 16.41 7.49
CA ILE A 72 8.40 17.44 6.66
C ILE A 72 7.46 18.57 6.23
N LYS A 73 6.13 18.42 6.38
CA LYS A 73 5.13 19.38 5.89
C LYS A 73 5.39 20.83 6.29
N THR A 74 5.91 21.04 7.49
CA THR A 74 6.15 22.39 8.00
C THR A 74 7.36 23.07 7.37
N THR A 75 8.19 22.37 6.60
CA THR A 75 9.37 22.94 5.92
C THR A 75 9.00 23.57 4.57
N LEU A 76 7.75 23.40 4.13
CA LEU A 76 7.28 23.94 2.87
C LEU A 76 7.15 25.47 2.92
N GLY A 77 7.74 26.13 1.93
CA GLY A 77 7.63 27.57 1.70
C GLY A 77 8.79 28.39 2.29
N PRO A 78 8.85 29.70 1.97
CA PRO A 78 9.97 30.58 2.35
C PRO A 78 10.06 30.84 3.86
N ARG A 79 8.99 30.55 4.61
CA ARG A 79 8.92 30.60 6.07
C ARG A 79 8.72 29.21 6.68
N GLY A 80 9.25 28.19 6.01
CA GLY A 80 9.29 26.83 6.52
C GLY A 80 10.00 26.78 7.87
N MET A 81 9.53 25.90 8.75
CA MET A 81 10.14 25.68 10.06
C MET A 81 11.30 24.70 9.96
N ASP A 82 12.46 25.12 10.48
CA ASP A 82 13.63 24.25 10.59
C ASP A 82 13.34 22.99 11.40
N LYS A 83 13.95 21.89 10.98
CA LYS A 83 13.96 20.62 11.72
C LYS A 83 15.31 20.42 12.37
N LEU A 84 15.30 20.23 13.67
CA LEU A 84 16.45 19.75 14.43
C LEU A 84 16.42 18.23 14.44
N ILE A 85 17.43 17.61 13.83
CA ILE A 85 17.57 16.16 13.73
C ILE A 85 18.86 15.75 14.44
N PHE A 86 18.76 14.71 15.26
CA PHE A 86 19.90 14.14 15.96
C PHE A 86 20.09 12.68 15.55
N ASP A 87 21.19 12.40 14.87
CA ASP A 87 21.57 11.06 14.38
C ASP A 87 22.47 10.32 15.40
N GLY A 88 22.24 10.53 16.70
CA GLY A 88 23.05 9.94 17.78
C GLY A 88 24.46 10.53 17.98
N ARG A 89 25.05 11.16 16.96
CA ARG A 89 26.41 11.75 17.01
C ARG A 89 26.43 13.25 16.75
N LYS A 90 25.63 13.71 15.79
CA LYS A 90 25.62 15.08 15.31
C LYS A 90 24.19 15.62 15.32
N VAL A 91 24.06 16.87 15.76
CA VAL A 91 22.83 17.65 15.59
C VAL A 91 22.91 18.39 14.25
N THR A 92 21.88 18.25 13.43
CA THR A 92 21.71 18.96 12.16
C THR A 92 20.42 19.75 12.22
N ILE A 93 20.49 21.04 11.91
CA ILE A 93 19.32 21.91 11.75
C ILE A 93 19.20 22.21 10.26
N SER A 94 18.08 21.88 9.66
CA SER A 94 17.84 22.11 8.23
C SER A 94 16.36 22.32 7.94
N ASN A 95 16.07 23.11 6.91
CA ASN A 95 14.75 23.24 6.30
C ASN A 95 14.67 22.51 4.95
N ASP A 96 15.78 22.04 4.39
CA ASP A 96 15.78 21.35 3.10
C ASP A 96 15.18 19.93 3.25
N GLY A 97 14.12 19.68 2.48
CA GLY A 97 13.40 18.41 2.47
C GLY A 97 14.30 17.22 2.14
N ALA A 98 15.20 17.33 1.16
CA ALA A 98 16.05 16.21 0.76
C ALA A 98 17.07 15.84 1.84
N THR A 99 17.68 16.84 2.46
CA THR A 99 18.59 16.65 3.61
C THR A 99 17.86 16.01 4.79
N ILE A 100 16.66 16.49 5.13
CA ILE A 100 15.85 15.92 6.22
C ILE A 100 15.48 14.48 5.92
N MET A 101 14.96 14.19 4.73
CA MET A 101 14.54 12.84 4.31
C MET A 101 15.69 11.83 4.32
N ARG A 102 16.93 12.28 4.06
CA ARG A 102 18.14 11.43 4.12
C ARG A 102 18.56 11.09 5.55
N LEU A 103 18.32 12.01 6.49
CA LEU A 103 18.69 11.84 7.89
C LEU A 103 17.63 11.08 8.71
N LEU A 104 16.39 11.03 8.23
CA LEU A 104 15.33 10.25 8.85
C LEU A 104 15.57 8.75 8.66
N ASP A 105 15.49 7.99 9.75
CA ASP A 105 15.55 6.53 9.71
C ASP A 105 14.21 5.93 9.26
N VAL A 106 14.00 5.89 7.95
CA VAL A 106 12.78 5.37 7.33
C VAL A 106 12.92 3.86 7.10
N VAL A 107 12.25 3.08 7.95
CA VAL A 107 12.23 1.61 7.89
C VAL A 107 11.22 1.08 6.87
N HIS A 108 10.06 1.75 6.72
CA HIS A 108 8.96 1.23 5.91
C HIS A 108 9.26 1.33 4.40
N PRO A 109 9.17 0.24 3.60
CA PRO A 109 9.56 0.25 2.18
C PRO A 109 8.82 1.29 1.33
N ALA A 110 7.50 1.43 1.52
CA ALA A 110 6.73 2.43 0.78
C ALA A 110 7.22 3.86 1.07
N ALA A 111 7.52 4.18 2.32
CA ALA A 111 8.02 5.49 2.70
C ALA A 111 9.46 5.72 2.22
N LYS A 112 10.28 4.67 2.09
CA LYS A 112 11.62 4.75 1.48
C LYS A 112 11.56 5.26 0.05
N THR A 113 10.53 4.88 -0.72
CA THR A 113 10.36 5.40 -2.09
C THR A 113 10.15 6.91 -2.13
N LEU A 114 9.58 7.53 -1.09
CA LEU A 114 9.48 9.00 -1.00
C LEU A 114 10.84 9.65 -0.78
N VAL A 115 11.75 9.00 -0.05
CA VAL A 115 13.14 9.46 0.10
C VAL A 115 13.84 9.47 -1.26
N ASP A 116 13.69 8.39 -2.03
CA ASP A 116 14.29 8.28 -3.37
C ASP A 116 13.73 9.35 -4.33
N ILE A 117 12.42 9.62 -4.28
CA ILE A 117 11.78 10.70 -5.06
C ILE A 117 12.35 12.06 -4.67
N SER A 118 12.49 12.35 -3.37
CA SER A 118 13.06 13.61 -2.89
C SER A 118 14.51 13.79 -3.34
N MET A 119 15.33 12.73 -3.30
CA MET A 119 16.72 12.77 -3.73
C MET A 119 16.85 12.95 -5.24
N SER A 120 15.96 12.34 -6.03
CA SER A 120 15.93 12.55 -7.49
C SER A 120 15.59 14.00 -7.84
N GLN A 121 14.66 14.62 -7.11
CA GLN A 121 14.29 16.02 -7.33
C GLN A 121 15.44 16.99 -6.97
N ASP A 122 16.14 16.70 -5.87
CA ASP A 122 17.32 17.43 -5.42
C ASP A 122 18.44 17.40 -6.47
N ALA A 123 18.69 16.23 -7.08
CA ALA A 123 19.73 16.06 -8.09
C ALA A 123 19.45 16.79 -9.41
N GLU A 124 18.18 16.93 -9.81
CA GLU A 124 17.80 17.52 -11.09
C GLU A 124 17.65 19.06 -11.03
N VAL A 125 16.98 19.58 -9.99
CA VAL A 125 16.61 21.00 -9.90
C VAL A 125 17.09 21.65 -8.60
N GLY A 126 17.24 20.88 -7.52
CA GLY A 126 17.65 21.38 -6.20
C GLY A 126 16.56 22.13 -5.43
N ASP A 127 15.36 22.32 -6.00
CA ASP A 127 14.20 22.92 -5.36
C ASP A 127 12.96 22.03 -5.52
N GLY A 128 11.95 22.26 -4.69
CA GLY A 128 10.70 21.51 -4.68
C GLY A 128 10.82 20.12 -4.06
N THR A 129 11.92 19.83 -3.35
CA THR A 129 12.18 18.56 -2.66
C THR A 129 11.07 18.24 -1.65
N THR A 130 10.66 19.22 -0.84
CA THR A 130 9.51 19.09 0.08
C THR A 130 8.19 18.97 -0.69
N SER A 131 7.99 19.81 -1.71
CA SER A 131 6.75 19.85 -2.49
C SER A 131 6.42 18.52 -3.15
N VAL A 132 7.41 17.86 -3.77
CA VAL A 132 7.19 16.60 -4.49
C VAL A 132 6.77 15.48 -3.54
N VAL A 133 7.37 15.41 -2.35
CA VAL A 133 7.01 14.41 -1.33
C VAL A 133 5.61 14.64 -0.81
N LEU A 134 5.25 15.89 -0.48
CA LEU A 134 3.92 16.23 0.01
C LEU A 134 2.84 15.94 -1.03
N ILE A 135 3.05 16.32 -2.29
CA ILE A 135 2.09 16.04 -3.37
C ILE A 135 1.92 14.52 -3.55
N ALA A 136 3.00 13.75 -3.56
CA ALA A 136 2.93 12.30 -3.70
C ALA A 136 2.14 11.65 -2.54
N ALA A 137 2.40 12.07 -1.30
CA ALA A 137 1.69 11.56 -0.13
C ALA A 137 0.21 11.98 -0.11
N SER A 138 -0.11 13.24 -0.46
CA SER A 138 -1.49 13.72 -0.53
C SER A 138 -2.30 13.00 -1.60
N ILE A 139 -1.71 12.69 -2.76
CA ILE A 139 -2.39 11.86 -3.78
C ILE A 139 -2.71 10.48 -3.18
N LEU A 140 -1.76 9.84 -2.51
CA LEU A 140 -1.98 8.52 -1.90
C LEU A 140 -3.08 8.55 -0.84
N ASP A 141 -3.11 9.59 0.00
CA ASP A 141 -4.11 9.75 1.06
C ASP A 141 -5.52 9.96 0.47
N GLU A 142 -5.65 10.79 -0.56
CA GLU A 142 -6.92 10.93 -1.31
C GLU A 142 -7.36 9.62 -1.96
N MET A 143 -6.40 8.84 -2.49
CA MET A 143 -6.70 7.56 -3.14
C MET A 143 -7.12 6.46 -2.16
N LYS A 144 -6.83 6.62 -0.86
CA LYS A 144 -7.16 5.65 0.19
C LYS A 144 -8.66 5.36 0.26
N SER A 145 -9.49 6.40 0.17
CA SER A 145 -10.96 6.28 0.19
C SER A 145 -11.49 5.36 -0.91
N PHE A 146 -10.99 5.50 -2.13
CA PHE A 146 -11.39 4.66 -3.27
C PHE A 146 -10.95 3.20 -3.10
N VAL A 147 -9.77 2.96 -2.54
CA VAL A 147 -9.33 1.60 -2.18
C VAL A 147 -10.20 1.02 -1.06
N GLU A 148 -10.67 1.88 -0.15
CA GLU A 148 -11.60 1.52 0.90
C GLU A 148 -12.97 1.10 0.37
N ASP A 149 -13.48 1.80 -0.63
CA ASP A 149 -14.72 1.49 -1.35
C ASP A 149 -14.61 0.24 -2.26
N GLY A 150 -13.42 -0.37 -2.35
CA GLY A 150 -13.19 -1.59 -3.11
C GLY A 150 -12.89 -1.34 -4.59
N LEU A 151 -12.55 -0.12 -4.99
CA LEU A 151 -12.13 0.16 -6.35
C LEU A 151 -10.79 -0.52 -6.64
N HIS A 152 -10.71 -1.23 -7.76
CA HIS A 152 -9.49 -1.92 -8.14
C HIS A 152 -8.32 -0.91 -8.36
N PRO A 153 -7.14 -1.08 -7.73
CA PRO A 153 -6.04 -0.10 -7.80
C PRO A 153 -5.61 0.28 -9.22
N GLN A 154 -5.68 -0.67 -10.15
CA GLN A 154 -5.38 -0.41 -11.57
C GLN A 154 -6.28 0.67 -12.20
N ILE A 155 -7.54 0.80 -11.77
CA ILE A 155 -8.44 1.84 -12.27
C ILE A 155 -7.97 3.20 -11.75
N ILE A 156 -7.62 3.28 -10.46
CA ILE A 156 -7.09 4.48 -9.81
C ILE A 156 -5.81 4.94 -10.53
N ILE A 157 -4.85 4.02 -10.72
CA ILE A 157 -3.57 4.31 -11.39
C ILE A 157 -3.80 4.87 -12.80
N ARG A 158 -4.74 4.29 -13.58
CA ARG A 158 -5.07 4.81 -14.91
C ARG A 158 -5.67 6.21 -14.85
N GLY A 159 -6.56 6.46 -13.88
CA GLY A 159 -7.14 7.79 -13.65
C GLY A 159 -6.08 8.84 -13.33
N ILE A 160 -5.21 8.55 -12.37
CA ILE A 160 -4.13 9.45 -11.95
C ILE A 160 -3.13 9.71 -13.08
N ARG A 161 -2.73 8.69 -13.86
CA ARG A 161 -1.85 8.90 -15.03
C ARG A 161 -2.50 9.81 -16.07
N LYS A 162 -3.79 9.64 -16.34
CA LYS A 162 -4.51 10.51 -17.28
C LYS A 162 -4.59 11.95 -16.75
N ALA A 163 -4.90 12.11 -15.47
CA ALA A 163 -4.95 13.43 -14.82
C ALA A 163 -3.58 14.12 -14.84
N ALA A 164 -2.49 13.40 -14.54
CA ALA A 164 -1.13 13.92 -14.58
C ALA A 164 -0.76 14.43 -15.98
N ASN A 165 -1.08 13.68 -17.03
CA ASN A 165 -0.82 14.11 -18.41
C ASN A 165 -1.56 15.41 -18.77
N LEU A 166 -2.83 15.52 -18.37
CA LEU A 166 -3.63 16.73 -18.59
C LEU A 166 -3.10 17.92 -17.78
N ALA A 167 -2.68 17.70 -16.54
CA ALA A 167 -2.08 18.73 -15.69
C ALA A 167 -0.78 19.26 -16.31
N VAL A 168 0.10 18.38 -16.79
CA VAL A 168 1.35 18.76 -17.45
C VAL A 168 1.08 19.54 -18.74
N GLN A 169 0.10 19.12 -19.55
CA GLN A 169 -0.31 19.88 -20.73
C GLN A 169 -0.78 21.28 -20.35
N ARG A 170 -1.64 21.38 -19.33
CA ARG A 170 -2.15 22.67 -18.87
C ARG A 170 -1.07 23.60 -18.37
N VAL A 171 -0.06 23.08 -17.64
CA VAL A 171 1.09 23.87 -17.19
C VAL A 171 1.89 24.40 -18.38
N LYS A 172 2.06 23.60 -19.45
CA LYS A 172 2.73 24.06 -20.68
C LYS A 172 1.96 25.15 -21.39
N ASP A 173 0.63 25.06 -21.44
CA ASP A 173 -0.22 26.08 -22.07
C ASP A 173 -0.19 27.41 -21.30
N LEU A 174 0.01 27.35 -19.98
CA LEU A 174 0.15 28.51 -19.11
C LEU A 174 1.58 29.08 -19.07
N ALA A 175 2.57 28.34 -19.60
CA ALA A 175 3.96 28.73 -19.52
C ALA A 175 4.23 29.96 -20.39
N VAL A 176 4.73 31.03 -19.76
CA VAL A 176 5.14 32.24 -20.47
C VAL A 176 6.58 32.08 -20.91
N SER A 177 6.80 32.09 -22.22
CA SER A 177 8.15 31.99 -22.79
C SER A 177 8.85 33.35 -22.74
N MET A 178 10.07 33.35 -22.20
CA MET A 178 10.91 34.54 -22.10
C MET A 178 11.69 34.75 -23.39
N ARG A 179 11.69 35.97 -23.94
CA ARG A 179 12.59 36.35 -25.05
C ARG A 179 13.89 36.89 -24.47
N GLY A 180 15.03 36.47 -25.03
CA GLY A 180 16.35 36.94 -24.60
C GLY A 180 16.56 38.44 -24.88
N GLY A 181 17.44 39.07 -24.11
CA GLY A 181 17.76 40.51 -24.21
C GLY A 181 18.00 41.15 -22.84
N ASP A 182 18.04 42.48 -22.78
CA ASP A 182 18.25 43.21 -21.52
C ASP A 182 17.12 43.00 -20.49
N GLU A 183 15.88 42.80 -20.94
CA GLU A 183 14.75 42.42 -20.07
C GLU A 183 14.98 41.07 -19.36
N ALA A 184 15.68 40.12 -20.01
CA ALA A 184 15.96 38.82 -19.41
C ALA A 184 16.92 38.96 -18.22
N ARG A 185 17.88 39.90 -18.27
CA ARG A 185 18.80 40.14 -17.15
C ARG A 185 18.07 40.66 -15.92
N GLN A 186 17.17 41.64 -16.09
CA GLN A 186 16.37 42.19 -14.99
C GLN A 186 15.53 41.09 -14.34
N LEU A 187 14.88 40.26 -15.16
CA LEU A 187 14.02 39.17 -14.69
C LEU A 187 14.82 38.04 -14.02
N LEU A 188 15.99 37.69 -14.52
CA LEU A 188 16.88 36.72 -13.86
C LEU A 188 17.34 37.22 -12.48
N VAL A 189 17.62 38.53 -12.35
CA VAL A 189 17.95 39.12 -11.04
C VAL A 189 16.75 39.05 -10.09
N THR A 190 15.54 39.31 -10.59
CA THR A 190 14.31 39.15 -9.79
C THR A 190 14.10 37.69 -9.36
N CYS A 191 14.26 36.73 -10.27
CA CYS A 191 14.14 35.30 -9.96
C CYS A 191 15.21 34.84 -8.95
N ALA A 192 16.46 35.30 -9.09
CA ALA A 192 17.51 35.02 -8.12
C ALA A 192 17.16 35.60 -6.74
N GLY A 193 16.59 36.80 -6.69
CA GLY A 193 16.08 37.40 -5.46
C GLY A 193 14.97 36.58 -4.80
N THR A 194 14.09 35.95 -5.58
CA THR A 194 13.04 35.08 -5.01
C THR A 194 13.58 33.77 -4.42
N ALA A 195 14.74 33.30 -4.88
CA ALA A 195 15.34 32.05 -4.42
C ALA A 195 16.27 32.22 -3.20
N LEU A 196 16.82 33.42 -2.99
CA LEU A 196 17.82 33.73 -1.94
C LEU A 196 17.33 34.76 -0.90
N ASN A 197 16.01 34.87 -0.70
CA ASN A 197 15.41 35.81 0.27
C ASN A 197 15.60 35.38 1.73
#